data_AF-A0A924E362-F1
#
_entry.id   AF-A0A924E362-F1
#
_cell.length_a   1.000
_cell.length_b   1.000
_cell.length_c   1.000
_cell.angle_alpha   90.00
_cell.angle_beta   90.00
_cell.angle_gamma   90.00
#
_symmetry.space_group_name_H-M   'P 1'
#
loop_
_entity.id
_entity.type
_entity.pdbx_description
1 polymer ?
#
loop_
_entity_poly.entity_id
_entity_poly.type
_entity_poly.pdbx_seq_one_letter_code
_entity_poly.pdbx_strand_id
1 'polypeptide(L)'
;MATRLAPRWYALLLIPVLGLAPTVVSWQPAKADMVQSVGGGKGSVDWTTGTIKVTGSGAPPDRGTTASKRLMALRAARADALRQLGEIINGVKVDS
;
A
#
# COMPACT_ATOMS: atom_id res chain seq x y z
N MET A 1 -59.05 22.09 -33.38
CA MET A 1 -59.03 20.63 -33.14
C MET A 1 -58.09 19.99 -34.14
N ALA A 2 -57.09 19.23 -33.68
CA ALA A 2 -56.26 18.21 -34.38
C ALA A 2 -54.83 18.22 -33.78
N THR A 3 -54.60 17.61 -32.61
CA THR A 3 -54.06 16.25 -32.38
C THR A 3 -52.61 16.02 -32.85
N ARG A 4 -51.72 15.92 -31.85
CA ARG A 4 -50.37 15.33 -31.91
C ARG A 4 -50.46 13.85 -32.30
N LEU A 5 -49.41 13.26 -32.93
CA LEU A 5 -48.92 11.87 -32.76
C LEU A 5 -47.69 11.59 -33.65
N ALA A 6 -46.89 10.60 -33.23
CA ALA A 6 -45.41 10.46 -33.30
C ALA A 6 -44.81 9.74 -34.55
N PRO A 7 -43.46 9.72 -34.72
CA PRO A 7 -42.78 9.03 -35.82
C PRO A 7 -42.56 7.53 -35.53
N ARG A 8 -42.81 6.65 -36.50
CA ARG A 8 -42.57 5.20 -36.41
C ARG A 8 -41.49 4.77 -37.40
N TRP A 9 -40.23 4.78 -36.97
CA TRP A 9 -39.11 4.20 -37.69
C TRP A 9 -38.82 2.82 -37.07
N TYR A 10 -39.39 1.76 -37.66
CA TYR A 10 -39.01 0.39 -37.34
C TYR A 10 -37.77 0.02 -38.15
N ALA A 11 -36.58 0.14 -37.56
CA ALA A 11 -35.38 -0.50 -38.06
C ALA A 11 -35.22 -1.85 -37.35
N LEU A 12 -35.65 -2.92 -38.03
CA LEU A 12 -35.35 -4.31 -37.66
C LEU A 12 -33.83 -4.52 -37.73
N LEU A 13 -33.16 -4.61 -36.59
CA LEU A 13 -31.79 -5.11 -36.50
C LEU A 13 -31.81 -6.61 -36.18
N LEU A 14 -31.43 -7.37 -37.19
CA LEU A 14 -31.24 -8.81 -37.21
C LEU A 14 -29.94 -9.13 -36.47
N ILE A 15 -30.01 -9.78 -35.31
CA ILE A 15 -28.83 -10.26 -34.57
C ILE A 15 -28.53 -11.69 -35.05
N PRO A 16 -27.37 -11.99 -35.68
CA PRO A 16 -26.99 -13.36 -35.89
C PRO A 16 -26.40 -13.91 -34.59
N VAL A 17 -27.07 -14.91 -34.02
CA VAL A 17 -26.49 -15.77 -32.98
C VAL A 17 -25.58 -16.76 -33.69
N LEU A 18 -24.26 -16.61 -33.54
CA LEU A 18 -23.28 -17.60 -33.97
C LEU A 18 -22.20 -17.73 -32.89
N GLY A 19 -22.07 -18.94 -32.34
CA GLY A 19 -21.32 -19.24 -31.12
C GLY A 19 -19.82 -18.97 -31.22
N LEU A 20 -19.34 -18.17 -30.28
CA LEU A 20 -17.93 -18.08 -29.89
C LEU A 20 -17.89 -18.43 -28.40
N ALA A 21 -17.28 -19.55 -28.02
CA ALA A 21 -17.02 -19.83 -26.61
C ALA A 21 -16.06 -18.76 -26.09
N PRO A 22 -16.42 -17.92 -25.11
CA PRO A 22 -15.46 -17.01 -24.52
C PRO A 22 -14.44 -17.87 -23.76
N THR A 23 -13.20 -17.90 -24.22
CA THR A 23 -12.08 -18.25 -23.35
C THR A 23 -12.05 -17.19 -22.27
N VAL A 24 -12.66 -17.49 -21.13
CA VAL A 24 -12.57 -16.65 -19.96
C VAL A 24 -11.09 -16.66 -19.56
N VAL A 25 -10.36 -15.63 -19.96
CA VAL A 25 -9.05 -15.33 -19.40
C VAL A 25 -9.33 -15.06 -17.92
N SER A 26 -9.05 -16.04 -17.07
CA SER A 26 -9.05 -15.82 -15.64
C SER A 26 -7.92 -14.87 -15.33
N TRP A 27 -8.23 -13.58 -15.18
CA TRP A 27 -7.36 -12.63 -14.51
C TRP A 27 -7.24 -13.11 -13.06
N GLN A 28 -6.24 -13.94 -12.77
CA GLN A 28 -5.88 -14.22 -11.40
C GLN A 28 -5.31 -12.91 -10.84
N PRO A 29 -5.96 -12.24 -9.86
CA PRO A 29 -5.28 -11.17 -9.17
C PRO A 29 -4.03 -11.78 -8.53
N ALA A 30 -2.86 -11.18 -8.80
CA ALA A 30 -1.67 -11.47 -8.02
C ALA A 30 -2.05 -11.34 -6.53
N LYS A 31 -1.54 -12.25 -5.68
CA LYS A 31 -1.83 -12.24 -4.24
C LYS A 31 -1.67 -10.80 -3.75
N ALA A 32 -2.77 -10.20 -3.30
CA ALA A 32 -2.74 -8.83 -2.81
C ALA A 32 -1.96 -8.86 -1.49
N ASP A 33 -0.74 -8.35 -1.50
CA ASP A 33 0.06 -8.27 -0.27
C ASP A 33 -0.66 -7.34 0.71
N MET A 34 -0.97 -7.87 1.90
CA MET A 34 -1.66 -7.12 2.93
C MET A 34 -0.65 -6.33 3.74
N VAL A 35 -0.22 -5.18 3.18
CA VAL A 35 0.70 -4.26 3.86
C VAL A 35 -0.10 -3.15 4.52
N GLN A 36 0.03 -3.03 5.84
CA GLN A 36 -0.61 -2.00 6.64
C GLN A 36 0.44 -1.00 7.15
N SER A 37 0.20 0.30 6.92
CA SER A 37 0.99 1.37 7.54
C SER A 37 0.62 1.52 9.01
N VAL A 38 1.63 1.59 9.89
CA VAL A 38 1.48 1.64 11.35
C VAL A 38 2.33 2.75 11.96
N GLY A 39 2.03 3.14 13.20
CA GLY A 39 2.83 4.12 13.95
C GLY A 39 2.86 5.52 13.31
N GLY A 40 1.78 5.96 12.67
CA GLY A 40 1.70 7.27 12.01
C GLY A 40 2.57 7.41 10.76
N GLY A 41 2.81 6.29 10.04
CA GLY A 41 3.64 6.28 8.83
C GLY A 41 5.12 5.95 9.06
N LYS A 42 5.49 5.59 10.31
CA LYS A 42 6.87 5.28 10.69
C LYS A 42 7.27 3.82 10.45
N GLY A 43 6.28 2.94 10.27
CA GLY A 43 6.51 1.54 9.95
C GLY A 43 5.39 0.93 9.11
N SER A 44 5.62 -0.28 8.62
CA SER A 44 4.66 -1.08 7.89
C SER A 44 4.68 -2.53 8.38
N VAL A 45 3.51 -3.14 8.50
CA VAL A 45 3.36 -4.57 8.78
C VAL A 45 2.89 -5.25 7.51
N ASP A 46 3.65 -6.24 7.05
CA ASP A 46 3.25 -7.13 5.96
C ASP A 46 2.68 -8.41 6.57
N TRP A 47 1.36 -8.58 6.49
CA TRP A 47 0.65 -9.74 7.03
C TRP A 47 0.80 -10.99 6.16
N THR A 48 1.20 -10.84 4.89
CA THR A 48 1.46 -11.97 3.99
C THR A 48 2.77 -12.66 4.38
N THR A 49 3.82 -11.89 4.68
CA THR A 49 5.14 -12.42 5.05
C THR A 49 5.35 -12.51 6.56
N GLY A 50 4.48 -11.88 7.36
CA GLY A 50 4.63 -11.81 8.82
C GLY A 50 5.78 -10.91 9.25
N THR A 51 6.15 -9.91 8.43
CA THR A 51 7.30 -9.03 8.70
C THR A 51 6.87 -7.63 9.08
N ILE A 52 7.62 -7.02 10.00
CA ILE A 52 7.45 -5.62 10.39
C ILE A 52 8.67 -4.84 9.94
N LYS A 53 8.44 -3.75 9.21
CA LYS A 53 9.49 -2.84 8.73
C LYS A 53 9.33 -1.47 9.38
N VAL A 54 10.43 -0.91 9.85
CA VAL A 54 10.47 0.39 10.55
C VAL A 54 11.72 1.15 10.15
N THR A 55 11.62 2.47 10.13
CA THR A 55 12.73 3.36 9.76
C THR A 55 13.07 4.30 10.90
N GLY A 56 14.24 4.08 11.52
CA GLY A 56 14.77 4.95 12.57
C GLY A 56 15.64 6.07 12.02
N SER A 57 15.75 7.15 12.80
CA SER A 57 16.56 8.33 12.46
C SER A 57 17.64 8.59 13.50
N GLY A 58 18.80 9.08 13.04
CA GLY A 58 19.94 9.35 13.92
C GLY A 58 20.79 10.48 13.38
N ALA A 59 21.00 11.52 14.19
CA ALA A 59 21.81 12.67 13.82
C ALA A 59 23.31 12.40 14.10
N PRO A 60 24.22 12.80 13.20
CA PRO A 60 25.65 12.77 13.48
C PRO A 60 26.01 13.79 14.58
N PRO A 61 26.95 13.47 15.48
CA PRO A 61 27.43 14.41 16.49
C PRO A 61 28.34 15.49 15.89
N ASP A 62 28.43 16.64 16.55
CA ASP A 62 29.21 17.80 16.09
C ASP A 62 30.72 17.56 16.11
N ARG A 63 31.19 16.65 16.96
CA ARG A 63 32.62 16.39 17.20
C ARG A 63 33.05 15.00 16.68
N GLY A 64 34.34 14.83 16.42
CA GLY A 64 34.95 13.57 15.98
C GLY A 64 35.21 13.47 14.48
N THR A 65 35.85 12.38 14.06
CA THR A 65 36.15 12.11 12.64
C THR A 65 34.87 11.78 11.86
N THR A 66 34.87 12.00 10.55
CA THR A 66 33.72 11.67 9.68
C THR A 66 33.26 10.22 9.83
N ALA A 67 34.21 9.29 9.97
CA ALA A 67 33.91 7.87 10.20
C ALA A 67 33.19 7.65 11.54
N SER A 68 33.71 8.24 12.63
CA SER A 68 33.11 8.15 13.96
C SER A 68 31.70 8.76 14.00
N LYS A 69 31.53 9.93 13.37
CA LYS A 69 30.23 10.61 13.28
C LYS A 69 29.17 9.75 12.59
N ARG A 70 29.50 9.14 11.44
CA ARG A 70 28.61 8.22 10.72
C ARG A 70 28.25 7.00 11.57
N LEU A 71 29.23 6.42 12.26
CA LEU A 71 28.99 5.26 13.13
C LEU A 71 28.04 5.61 14.28
N MET A 72 28.21 6.78 14.91
CA MET A 72 27.31 7.25 15.97
C MET A 72 25.90 7.52 15.43
N ALA A 73 25.76 8.17 14.27
CA ALA A 73 24.47 8.40 13.64
C ALA A 73 23.72 7.08 13.36
N LEU A 74 24.42 6.07 12.83
CA LEU A 74 23.84 4.74 12.60
C LEU A 74 23.39 4.05 13.88
N ARG A 75 24.15 4.18 14.97
CA ARG A 75 23.76 3.64 16.29
C ARG A 75 22.50 4.32 16.82
N ALA A 76 22.44 5.64 16.73
CA ALA A 76 21.26 6.41 17.12
C ALA A 76 20.04 6.01 16.28
N ALA A 77 20.19 5.91 14.95
CA ALA A 77 19.13 5.46 14.06
C ALA A 77 18.62 4.05 14.39
N ARG A 78 19.53 3.13 14.76
CA ARG A 78 19.16 1.78 15.18
C ARG A 78 18.36 1.78 16.50
N ALA A 79 18.78 2.58 17.47
CA ALA A 79 18.06 2.72 18.75
C ALA A 79 16.65 3.27 18.53
N ASP A 80 16.51 4.30 17.69
CA ASP A 80 15.21 4.88 17.34
C ASP A 80 14.32 3.88 16.58
N ALA A 81 14.87 3.11 15.63
CA ALA A 81 14.12 2.07 14.93
C ALA A 81 13.59 0.99 15.88
N LEU A 82 14.40 0.58 16.87
CA LEU A 82 13.99 -0.39 17.88
C LEU A 82 12.90 0.17 18.81
N ARG A 83 12.98 1.46 19.16
CA ARG A 83 11.92 2.15 19.91
C ARG A 83 10.60 2.09 19.13
N GLN A 84 10.61 2.51 17.87
CA GLN A 84 9.43 2.47 17.01
C GLN A 84 8.88 1.04 16.84
N LEU A 85 9.75 0.04 16.72
CA LEU A 85 9.35 -1.36 16.66
C LEU A 85 8.64 -1.80 17.94
N GLY A 86 9.19 -1.45 19.11
CA GLY A 86 8.59 -1.75 20.41
C GLY A 86 7.23 -1.08 20.59
N GLU A 87 7.07 0.15 20.09
CA GLU A 87 5.78 0.85 20.08
C GLU A 87 4.73 0.13 19.24
N ILE A 88 5.11 -0.35 18.06
CA ILE A 88 4.23 -1.10 17.15
C ILE A 88 3.83 -2.46 17.76
N ILE A 89 4.79 -3.21 18.30
CA ILE A 89 4.54 -4.57 18.81
C ILE A 89 3.70 -4.53 20.08
N ASN A 90 4.03 -3.64 21.02
CA ASN A 90 3.40 -3.62 22.33
C ASN A 90 2.19 -2.68 22.42
N GLY A 91 1.93 -1.87 21.39
CA GLY A 91 0.85 -0.89 21.39
C GLY A 91 1.04 0.22 22.44
N VAL A 92 2.29 0.48 22.86
CA VAL A 92 2.63 1.52 23.84
C VAL A 92 3.44 2.63 23.18
N LYS A 93 3.55 3.79 23.84
CA LYS A 93 4.48 4.85 23.46
C LYS A 93 5.68 4.82 24.40
N VAL A 94 6.89 4.76 23.86
CA VAL A 94 8.12 4.74 24.68
C VAL A 94 8.64 6.17 24.80
N ASP A 95 8.66 6.70 26.03
CA ASP A 95 9.22 8.00 26.39
C ASP A 95 10.56 7.87 27.14
N SER A 96 11.18 9.03 27.45
CA SER A 96 12.53 9.17 28.03
C SER A 96 12.53 9.26 29.54
#